data_AF-A0A3N9UX54-F1
#
_entry.id   AF-A0A3N9UX54-F1
#
_cell.length_a   1.000
_cell.length_b   1.000
_cell.length_c   1.000
_cell.angle_alpha   90.00
_cell.angle_beta   90.00
_cell.angle_gamma   90.00
#
_symmetry.space_group_name_H-M   'P 1'
#
loop_
_entity.id
_entity.type
_entity.pdbx_description
1 polymer ?
#
loop_
_entity_poly.entity_id
_entity_poly.type
_entity_poly.pdbx_seq_one_letter_code
_entity_poly.pdbx_strand_id
1 'polypeptide(L)' 'MISAKLIFRGKGAENAARSLEPDNLPNMQMQAEDDRLCLQFSTEKIGTLLSTVDDILMNLKIAEETLASANGSTDRR' A
#
# COMPACT_ATOMS: atom_id res chain seq x y z
N MET A 1 14.91 11.53 14.18
CA MET A 1 14.38 10.32 13.53
C MET A 1 12.87 10.36 13.57
N ILE A 2 12.22 10.27 12.42
CA ILE A 2 10.76 10.28 12.27
C ILE A 2 10.31 8.84 12.02
N SER A 3 9.29 8.39 12.74
CA SER A 3 8.71 7.05 12.57
C SER A 3 7.28 7.19 12.07
N ALA A 4 6.91 6.40 11.07
CA ALA A 4 5.59 6.41 10.47
C ALA A 4 4.97 5.01 10.51
N LYS A 5 3.66 4.98 10.74
CA LYS A 5 2.85 3.76 10.69
C LYS A 5 1.57 4.05 9.91
N LEU A 6 1.42 3.40 8.77
CA LEU A 6 0.21 3.46 7.95
C LEU A 6 -0.58 2.17 8.14
N ILE A 7 -1.88 2.31 8.34
CA ILE A 7 -2.80 1.17 8.50
C ILE A 7 -3.94 1.35 7.51
N PHE A 8 -4.03 0.44 6.55
CA PHE A 8 -5.13 0.35 5.60
C PHE A 8 -6.04 -0.81 6.02
N ARG A 9 -7.35 -0.64 5.85
CA ARG A 9 -8.38 -1.63 6.23
C ARG A 9 -9.38 -1.79 5.09
N GLY A 10 -9.68 -3.03 4.73
CA GLY A 10 -10.70 -3.37 3.72
C GLY A 10 -10.33 -4.61 2.91
N LYS A 11 -11.31 -5.14 2.18
CA LYS A 11 -11.21 -6.37 1.36
C LYS A 11 -10.10 -6.37 0.30
N GLY A 12 -9.47 -5.21 0.05
CA GLY A 12 -8.35 -5.05 -0.88
C GLY A 12 -6.96 -5.08 -0.21
N ALA A 13 -6.87 -5.18 1.12
CA ALA A 13 -5.62 -4.99 1.85
C ALA A 13 -4.52 -6.01 1.49
N GLU A 14 -4.89 -7.27 1.26
CA GLU A 14 -3.93 -8.31 0.87
C GLU A 14 -3.41 -8.12 -0.56
N ASN A 15 -4.28 -7.70 -1.48
CA ASN A 15 -3.88 -7.39 -2.86
C ASN A 15 -3.02 -6.12 -2.92
N ALA A 16 -3.38 -5.11 -2.14
CA ALA A 16 -2.59 -3.91 -1.93
C ALA A 16 -1.17 -4.22 -1.41
N ALA A 17 -1.04 -5.19 -0.50
CA ALA A 17 0.26 -5.64 -0.01
C ALA A 17 1.14 -6.18 -1.15
N ARG A 18 0.57 -7.02 -2.02
CA ARG A 18 1.29 -7.57 -3.19
C ARG A 18 1.70 -6.49 -4.19
N SER A 19 0.91 -5.44 -4.34
CA SER A 19 1.24 -4.30 -5.20
C SER A 19 2.39 -3.43 -4.66
N LEU A 20 2.73 -3.56 -3.37
CA LEU A 20 3.77 -2.79 -2.68
C LEU A 20 5.08 -3.58 -2.46
N GLU A 21 5.08 -4.90 -2.66
CA GLU A 21 6.25 -5.77 -2.49
C GLU A 21 7.52 -5.38 -3.31
N PRO A 22 7.44 -4.74 -4.50
CA PRO A 22 8.65 -4.42 -5.26
C PRO A 22 9.51 -3.27 -4.70
N ASP A 23 8.96 -2.37 -3.87
CA ASP A 23 9.58 -1.06 -3.53
C ASP A 23 10.09 -0.95 -2.08
N ASN A 24 10.29 -2.08 -1.38
CA ASN A 24 10.67 -2.07 0.03
C ASN A 24 12.03 -1.38 0.27
N LEU A 25 11.97 -0.14 0.76
CA LEU A 25 13.10 0.54 1.40
C LEU A 25 13.69 -0.38 2.50
N PRO A 26 15.02 -0.38 2.73
CA PRO A 26 15.69 -1.32 3.64
C PRO A 26 15.20 -1.30 5.10
N ASN A 27 14.44 -0.28 5.50
CA ASN A 27 13.90 -0.09 6.84
C ASN A 27 12.36 -0.11 6.90
N MET A 28 11.69 -0.64 5.87
CA MET A 28 10.24 -0.77 5.83
C MET A 28 9.81 -2.18 6.22
N GLN A 29 8.95 -2.28 7.22
CA GLN A 29 8.26 -3.51 7.61
C GLN A 29 6.82 -3.44 7.10
N MET A 30 6.41 -4.49 6.38
CA MET A 30 5.05 -4.64 5.88
C MET A 30 4.43 -5.93 6.45
N GLN A 31 3.19 -5.83 6.90
CA GLN A 31 2.39 -6.97 7.38
C GLN A 31 0.97 -6.87 6.83
N ALA A 32 0.46 -7.95 6.26
CA ALA A 32 -0.91 -8.06 5.77
C ALA A 32 -1.60 -9.25 6.44
N GLU A 33 -2.75 -9.01 7.08
CA GLU A 33 -3.54 -10.02 7.80
C GLU A 33 -5.00 -9.56 7.88
N ASP A 34 -5.97 -10.45 7.67
CA ASP A 34 -7.41 -10.22 7.89
C ASP A 34 -7.94 -8.84 7.44
N ASP A 35 -7.86 -8.55 6.13
CA ASP A 35 -8.28 -7.27 5.54
C ASP A 35 -7.55 -6.03 6.09
N ARG A 36 -6.35 -6.21 6.66
CA ARG A 36 -5.53 -5.13 7.19
C ARG A 36 -4.13 -5.18 6.62
N LEU A 37 -3.66 -4.04 6.14
CA LEU A 37 -2.28 -3.82 5.72
C LEU A 37 -1.63 -2.80 6.65
N CYS A 38 -0.48 -3.15 7.22
CA CYS A 38 0.31 -2.30 8.09
C CYS A 38 1.69 -2.08 7.47
N LEU A 39 2.05 -0.81 7.27
CA LEU A 39 3.41 -0.41 6.88
C LEU A 39 4.04 0.40 8.01
N GLN A 40 5.28 0.06 8.37
CA GLN A 40 6.08 0.79 9.34
C GLN A 40 7.45 1.08 8.76
N PHE A 41 7.90 2.32 8.88
CA PHE A 41 9.25 2.71 8.49
C PHE A 41 9.71 3.94 9.27
N SER A 42 11.01 4.19 9.24
CA SER A 42 11.61 5.37 9.84
C SER A 42 12.55 6.07 8.87
N THR A 43 12.60 7.40 8.95
CA THR A 43 13.49 8.24 8.15
C THR A 43 13.99 9.44 8.96
N GLU A 44 15.11 10.03 8.55
CA GLU A 44 15.65 11.24 9.20
C GLU A 44 15.12 12.54 8.60
N LYS A 45 14.62 12.49 7.35
CA LYS A 45 14.24 13.68 6.58
C LYS A 45 12.74 13.72 6.36
N ILE A 46 12.10 14.83 6.73
CA ILE A 46 10.66 15.03 6.52
C ILE A 46 10.27 14.95 5.03
N GLY A 47 11.12 15.44 4.13
CA GLY A 47 10.89 15.34 2.68
C GLY A 47 10.83 13.89 2.19
N THR A 48 11.67 13.01 2.74
CA THR A 48 11.65 11.57 2.43
C THR A 48 10.39 10.91 2.99
N LEU A 49 9.92 11.30 4.18
CA LEU A 49 8.64 10.82 4.69
C LEU A 49 7.50 11.17 3.72
N LEU A 50 7.45 12.43 3.28
CA LEU A 50 6.44 12.93 2.37
C LEU A 50 6.42 12.15 1.05
N SER A 51 7.58 12.02 0.38
CA SER A 51 7.65 11.29 -0.89
C SER A 51 7.28 9.82 -0.73
N THR A 52 7.79 9.14 0.31
CA THR A 52 7.48 7.73 0.54
C THR A 52 6.00 7.49 0.84
N VAL A 53 5.35 8.38 1.62
CA VAL A 53 3.91 8.26 1.86
C VAL A 53 3.12 8.50 0.57
N ASP A 54 3.50 9.48 -0.25
CA ASP A 54 2.85 9.77 -1.53
C ASP A 54 2.95 8.58 -2.50
N ASP A 55 4.14 7.98 -2.63
CA ASP A 55 4.41 6.79 -3.46
C ASP A 55 3.53 5.61 -3.01
N ILE A 56 3.45 5.33 -1.70
CA ILE A 56 2.60 4.26 -1.14
C ILE A 56 1.13 4.51 -1.48
N LEU A 57 0.63 5.73 -1.28
CA LEU A 57 -0.78 6.06 -1.53
C LEU A 57 -1.11 5.97 -3.02
N MET A 58 -0.18 6.35 -3.90
CA MET A 58 -0.34 6.22 -5.35
C MET A 58 -0.40 4.75 -5.78
N ASN A 59 0.52 3.92 -5.27
CA ASN A 59 0.54 2.48 -5.55
C ASN A 59 -0.76 1.79 -5.10
N LEU A 60 -1.30 2.18 -3.94
CA LEU A 60 -2.58 1.68 -3.44
C LEU A 60 -3.75 2.06 -4.33
N LYS A 61 -3.82 3.32 -4.76
CA LYS A 61 -4.87 3.79 -5.68
C LYS A 61 -4.87 2.96 -6.98
N ILE A 62 -3.69 2.74 -7.57
CA ILE A 62 -3.56 1.95 -8.81
C ILE A 62 -4.00 0.50 -8.60
N ALA A 63 -3.65 -0.09 -7.46
CA ALA A 63 -4.08 -1.44 -7.10
C ALA A 63 -5.61 -1.55 -7.00
N GLU A 64 -6.26 -0.58 -6.36
CA GLU A 64 -7.73 -0.52 -6.26
C GLU A 64 -8.41 -0.37 -7.64
N GLU A 65 -7.91 0.54 -8.48
CA GLU A 65 -8.44 0.76 -9.83
C GLU A 65 -8.28 -0.48 -10.73
N THR A 66 -7.16 -1.20 -10.59
CA THR A 66 -6.88 -2.43 -11.34
C THR A 66 -7.85 -3.55 -10.92
N LEU A 67 -8.12 -3.70 -9.63
CA LEU A 67 -9.07 -4.69 -9.11
C LEU A 67 -10.52 -4.38 -9.51
N ALA A 68 -10.92 -3.11 -9.45
CA ALA A 68 -12.24 -2.67 -9.89
C ALA A 68 -12.45 -2.98 -11.39
N SER A 69 -11.43 -2.74 -12.20
CA SER A 69 -11.45 -3.02 -13.65
C SER A 69 -11.48 -4.52 -13.96
N ALA A 70 -10.79 -5.35 -13.17
CA ALA A 70 -10.82 -6.80 -13.32
C ALA A 70 -12.19 -7.41 -12.98
N ASN A 71 -12.85 -6.92 -11.93
CA ASN A 71 -14.17 -7.41 -11.48
C ASN A 71 -15.34 -6.93 -12.36
N GLY A 72 -15.14 -5.88 -13.19
CA GLY A 72 -16.14 -5.39 -14.15
C GLY A 72 -16.28 -6.21 -15.45
N SER A 73 -15.56 -7.33 -15.59
CA SER A 73 -15.54 -8.13 -16.82
C SER A 73 -16.46 -9.38 -16.80
N THR A 74 -17.19 -9.63 -15.71
CA THR A 74 -18.06 -10.83 -15.59
C THR A 74 -19.55 -10.56 -15.88
N ASP A 75 -19.98 -9.30 -16.10
CA ASP A 75 -21.38 -8.98 -16.38
C ASP A 75 -21.59 -8.35 -17.77
N ARG A 76 -21.27 -9.13 -18.81
CA ARG A 76 -21.82 -8.93 -20.16
C ARG A 76 -22.19 -10.29 -20.73
N ARG A 77 -23.41 -10.74 -20.44
CA ARG A 77 -24.14 -11.72 -21.25
C ARG A 77 -25.52 -11.18 -21.57
#